data_AF-A0A366MCM4-F1
#
_entry.id   AF-A0A366MCM4-F1
#
_cell.length_a   1.000
_cell.length_b   1.000
_cell.length_c   1.000
_cell.angle_alpha   90.00
_cell.angle_beta   90.00
_cell.angle_gamma   90.00
#
_symmetry.space_group_name_H-M   'P 1'
#
loop_
_entity.id
_entity.type
_entity.pdbx_description
1 polymer ?
#
loop_
_entity_poly.entity_id
_entity_poly.type
_entity_poly.pdbx_seq_one_letter_code
_entity_poly.pdbx_strand_id
1 'polypeptide(L)' 'MIIGVSAIIIFAILLLALPSVLPAAYGYVVAFLIFVAYLTTAGLTVIKKSIQK' A
#
# COMPACT_ATOMS: atom_id res chain seq x y z
N MET A 1 2.06 -14.56 4.21
CA MET A 1 2.61 -14.53 2.84
C MET A 1 1.73 -13.75 1.86
N ILE A 2 0.42 -14.01 1.80
CA ILE A 2 -0.50 -13.42 0.81
C ILE A 2 -0.61 -11.88 0.88
N ILE A 3 -0.66 -11.31 2.10
CA ILE A 3 -0.87 -9.86 2.31
C ILE A 3 0.29 -8.99 1.80
N GLY A 4 1.53 -9.51 1.86
CA GLY A 4 2.70 -8.79 1.35
C GLY A 4 2.74 -8.74 -0.18
N VAL A 5 2.37 -9.84 -0.84
CA VAL A 5 2.33 -9.92 -2.30
C VAL A 5 1.23 -9.01 -2.87
N SER A 6 0.05 -8.98 -2.24
CA SER A 6 -1.02 -8.07 -2.66
C SER A 6 -0.65 -6.59 -2.50
N ALA A 7 0.09 -6.23 -1.44
CA ALA A 7 0.55 -4.85 -1.21
C ALA A 7 1.45 -4.36 -2.36
N ILE A 8 2.38 -5.21 -2.81
CA ILE A 8 3.33 -4.89 -3.88
C ILE A 8 2.60 -4.70 -5.22
N ILE A 9 1.63 -5.57 -5.52
CA ILE A 9 0.83 -5.49 -6.76
C ILE A 9 0.01 -4.19 -6.77
N ILE A 10 -0.66 -3.86 -5.66
CA ILE A 10 -1.44 -2.61 -5.54
C ILE A 10 -0.52 -1.40 -5.72
N PHE A 11 0.67 -1.42 -5.13
CA PHE A 11 1.62 -0.32 -5.25
C PHE A 11 2.11 -0.13 -6.70
N ALA A 12 2.42 -1.21 -7.41
CA ALA A 12 2.84 -1.16 -8.80
C ALA A 12 1.74 -0.57 -9.71
N ILE A 13 0.48 -0.94 -9.48
CA ILE A 13 -0.68 -0.37 -10.20
C ILE A 13 -0.79 1.13 -9.91
N LEU A 14 -0.65 1.54 -8.66
CA LEU A 14 -0.73 2.95 -8.27
C LEU A 14 0.40 3.79 -8.90
N LEU A 15 1.62 3.26 -8.94
CA LEU A 15 2.76 3.94 -9.58
C LEU A 15 2.57 4.16 -11.08
N LEU A 16 1.89 3.24 -11.76
CA LEU A 16 1.59 3.36 -13.18
C LEU A 16 0.38 4.25 -13.44
N ALA A 17 -0.66 4.14 -12.61
CA ALA A 17 -1.93 4.81 -12.83
C ALA A 17 -1.94 6.27 -12.35
N LEU A 18 -1.37 6.60 -11.20
CA LEU A 18 -1.49 7.96 -10.63
C LEU A 18 -0.84 9.07 -11.47
N PRO A 19 0.34 8.87 -12.11
CA PRO A 19 0.92 9.88 -12.98
C PRO A 19 0.07 10.20 -14.23
N SER A 20 -0.92 9.36 -14.56
CA SER A 20 -1.88 9.66 -15.64
C SER A 20 -3.00 10.63 -15.24
N VAL A 21 -3.21 10.82 -13.93
CA VAL A 21 -4.31 11.63 -13.37
C VAL A 21 -3.80 12.88 -12.64
N LEU A 22 -2.57 12.81 -12.12
CA LEU A 22 -1.90 13.86 -11.36
C LEU A 22 -0.52 14.13 -11.97
N PRO A 23 0.04 15.34 -11.78
CA PRO A 23 1.42 15.58 -12.18
C PRO A 23 2.34 14.56 -11.50
N ALA A 24 3.29 14.00 -12.26
CA ALA A 24 4.06 12.82 -11.85
C ALA A 24 4.65 12.93 -10.44
N ALA A 25 5.21 14.11 -10.09
CA ALA A 25 5.74 14.38 -8.76
C ALA A 25 4.72 14.15 -7.63
N TYR A 26 3.47 14.58 -7.80
CA TYR A 26 2.40 14.34 -6.83
C TYR A 26 1.88 12.91 -6.90
N GLY A 27 1.81 12.32 -8.10
CA GLY A 27 1.34 10.96 -8.30
C GLY A 27 2.19 9.91 -7.55
N TYR A 28 3.51 10.03 -7.61
CA TYR A 28 4.41 9.13 -6.88
C TYR A 28 4.31 9.27 -5.36
N VAL A 29 4.19 10.51 -4.86
CA VAL A 29 4.04 10.77 -3.43
C VAL A 29 2.75 10.16 -2.91
N VAL A 30 1.63 10.35 -3.62
CA VAL A 30 0.34 9.79 -3.21
C VAL A 30 0.35 8.26 -3.28
N ALA A 31 0.96 7.66 -4.32
CA ALA A 31 1.11 6.20 -4.42
C ALA A 31 1.89 5.63 -3.22
N PHE A 32 2.95 6.31 -2.80
CA PHE A 32 3.74 5.94 -1.63
C PHE A 32 2.93 6.03 -0.32
N LEU A 33 2.19 7.11 -0.13
CA LEU A 33 1.34 7.29 1.06
C LEU A 33 0.26 6.20 1.16
N ILE A 34 -0.39 5.85 0.05
CA ILE A 34 -1.39 4.77 0.01
C ILE A 34 -0.75 3.43 0.37
N PHE A 35 0.44 3.14 -0.15
CA PHE A 35 1.16 1.91 0.15
C PHE A 35 1.53 1.79 1.63
N VAL A 36 2.04 2.85 2.24
CA VAL A 36 2.37 2.88 3.68
C VAL A 36 1.11 2.69 4.52
N ALA A 37 0.00 3.35 4.17
CA ALA A 37 -1.26 3.18 4.87
C ALA A 37 -1.78 1.73 4.81
N TYR A 38 -1.67 1.09 3.65
CA TYR A 38 -2.05 -0.32 3.47
C TYR A 38 -1.17 -1.25 4.33
N LEU A 39 0.16 -1.07 4.29
CA LEU A 39 1.11 -1.83 5.11
C LEU A 39 0.86 -1.68 6.61
N THR A 40 0.54 -0.47 7.05
CA THR A 40 0.24 -0.18 8.46
C THR A 40 -1.03 -0.90 8.91
N THR A 41 -2.07 -0.88 8.09
CA THR A 41 -3.36 -1.55 8.37
C THR A 41 -3.20 -3.08 8.38
N ALA A 42 -2.45 -3.60 7.42
CA ALA A 42 -2.08 -5.01 7.34
C ALA A 42 -1.28 -5.45 8.57
N GLY A 43 -0.25 -4.70 8.95
CA GLY A 43 0.58 -4.96 10.12
C GLY A 43 -0.23 -4.94 11.41
N LEU A 44 -1.09 -3.93 11.61
CA LEU A 44 -1.97 -3.86 12.77
C LEU A 44 -2.91 -5.06 12.87
N THR A 45 -3.45 -5.51 11.74
CA THR A 45 -4.33 -6.68 11.68
C THR A 45 -3.59 -7.95 12.07
N VAL A 46 -2.35 -8.13 11.59
CA VAL A 46 -1.50 -9.28 11.98
C VAL A 46 -1.17 -9.24 13.46
N ILE A 47 -0.81 -8.07 14.01
CA ILE A 47 -0.52 -7.89 15.44
C ILE A 47 -1.76 -8.21 16.29
N LYS A 48 -2.93 -7.64 15.96
CA LYS A 48 -4.19 -7.93 16.66
C LYS A 48 -4.49 -9.43 16.67
N LYS A 49 -4.35 -10.09 15.52
CA LYS A 49 -4.56 -11.54 15.39
C LYS A 49 -3.54 -12.36 16.19
N SER A 50 -2.31 -11.86 16.34
CA SER A 50 -1.28 -12.50 17.16
C SER A 50 -1.50 -12.33 18.66
N ILE A 51 -2.12 -11.25 19.11
CA ILE A 51 -2.43 -11.01 20.53
C ILE A 51 -3.65 -11.82 20.98
N GLN A 52 -4.60 -12.09 20.08
CA GLN A 52 -5.81 -12.87 20.36
C GLN A 52 -5.59 -14.40 20.34
N LYS A 53 -4.36 -14.87 20.16
CA LYS A 53 -4.01 -16.29 20.03
C LYS A 53 -3.12 -16.71 21.20
#